data_AF-A0A956J6G5-F1
#
_entry.id   AF-A0A956J6G5-F1
#
_cell.length_a   1.000
_cell.length_b   1.000
_cell.length_c   1.000
_cell.angle_alpha   90.00
_cell.angle_beta   90.00
_cell.angle_gamma   90.00
#
_symmetry.space_group_name_H-M   'P 1'
#
loop_
_entity.id
_entity.type
_entity.pdbx_description
1 polymer ?
#
loop_
_entity_poly.entity_id
_entity_poly.type
_entity_poly.pdbx_seq_one_letter_code
_entity_poly.pdbx_strand_id
1 'polypeptide(L)'
;MGSLESVMRDDHRLPPLADPGYDFQGATFDLNKEDDRQIVRFILSQALYGEATGVYCGKSLYAAGSLEAARFYLRQAKQELNHLGTFAEIFRILELTPEPAHWVVKLLSSHNNYYPLKVMMEHALGEGMVLDIFKDLLLQTLPDSDPRVPLIKKKLRIVCREEQEHVAWGEKETKRILEEMPHLRTPFYGLLEFQMAVVPFITRAFKERTQGHPVLEHLEPFLEFVRARVFEQGKALGIVPEQRFGFGKRQLAIASGLALYGRSQFARSTSKLEKIYLKELGFQ
;
A
#
# COMPACT_ATOMS: atom_id res chain seq x y z
N MET A 1 -38.26 -7.52 -2.77
CA MET A 1 -37.38 -7.43 -1.58
C MET A 1 -36.49 -8.66 -1.57
N GLY A 2 -35.26 -8.55 -2.09
CA GLY A 2 -34.25 -9.61 -1.92
C GLY A 2 -33.84 -9.66 -0.45
N SER A 3 -33.66 -10.86 0.10
CA SER A 3 -33.27 -10.99 1.51
C SER A 3 -31.89 -10.38 1.74
N LEU A 4 -31.70 -9.75 2.90
CA LEU A 4 -30.40 -9.21 3.34
C LEU A 4 -29.26 -10.24 3.26
N GLU A 5 -29.58 -11.53 3.26
CA GLU A 5 -28.61 -12.62 3.07
C GLU A 5 -28.02 -12.68 1.65
N SER A 6 -28.73 -12.22 0.61
CA SER A 6 -28.21 -12.20 -0.76
C SER A 6 -27.20 -11.07 -1.00
N VAL A 7 -27.17 -10.07 -0.12
CA VAL A 7 -26.21 -8.93 -0.18
C VAL A 7 -24.91 -9.26 0.56
N MET A 8 -24.87 -10.36 1.33
CA MET A 8 -23.70 -10.80 2.11
C MET A 8 -23.02 -12.05 1.57
N ARG A 9 -23.55 -12.65 0.49
CA ARG A 9 -22.86 -13.69 -0.28
C ARG A 9 -22.18 -13.05 -1.49
N ASP A 10 -21.21 -12.18 -1.21
CA ASP A 10 -20.17 -11.90 -2.20
C ASP A 10 -19.29 -13.16 -2.26
N ASP A 11 -19.66 -14.12 -3.12
CA ASP A 11 -18.74 -15.13 -3.64
C ASP A 11 -17.76 -14.41 -4.59
N HIS A 12 -16.97 -13.50 -4.01
CA HIS A 12 -15.95 -12.75 -4.71
C HIS A 12 -14.81 -13.71 -5.02
N ARG A 13 -14.86 -14.32 -6.20
CA ARG A 13 -13.65 -14.84 -6.83
C ARG A 13 -12.73 -13.65 -7.08
N LEU A 14 -11.69 -13.55 -6.25
CA LEU A 14 -10.62 -12.58 -6.42
C LEU A 14 -10.06 -12.67 -7.86
N PRO A 15 -9.75 -11.55 -8.51
CA PRO A 15 -9.16 -11.55 -9.85
C PRO A 15 -7.83 -12.34 -9.86
N PRO A 16 -7.41 -12.91 -11.00
CA PRO A 16 -6.10 -13.54 -11.08
C PRO A 16 -5.02 -12.51 -10.73
N LEU A 17 -4.01 -12.97 -10.00
CA LEU A 17 -2.87 -12.12 -9.65
C LEU A 17 -2.13 -11.75 -10.93
N ALA A 18 -1.99 -10.45 -11.22
CA ALA A 18 -1.17 -9.98 -12.32
C ALA A 18 0.28 -10.48 -12.22
N ASP A 19 0.96 -10.64 -13.36
CA ASP A 19 2.36 -11.07 -13.39
C ASP A 19 3.28 -10.07 -12.65
N PRO A 20 4.44 -10.54 -12.15
CA PRO A 20 5.46 -9.64 -11.64
C PRO A 20 5.93 -8.64 -12.71
N GLY A 21 6.13 -7.39 -12.31
CA GLY A 21 6.65 -6.32 -13.17
C GLY A 21 8.16 -6.17 -13.14
N TYR A 22 8.84 -6.58 -12.07
CA TYR A 22 10.31 -6.60 -11.97
C TYR A 22 10.82 -8.03 -11.90
N ASP A 23 11.94 -8.33 -12.57
CA ASP A 23 12.53 -9.68 -12.61
C ASP A 23 13.80 -9.74 -11.74
N PHE A 24 13.77 -10.60 -10.70
CA PHE A 24 14.92 -10.90 -9.84
C PHE A 24 15.88 -11.93 -10.44
N GLN A 25 15.69 -12.36 -11.69
CA GLN A 25 16.59 -13.26 -12.43
C GLN A 25 16.84 -14.59 -11.70
N GLY A 26 15.84 -15.08 -10.95
CA GLY A 26 15.94 -16.29 -10.13
C GLY A 26 16.75 -16.13 -8.84
N ALA A 27 17.15 -14.91 -8.46
CA ALA A 27 17.78 -14.65 -7.18
C ALA A 27 16.85 -15.05 -6.02
N THR A 28 17.39 -15.77 -5.04
CA THR A 28 16.65 -16.21 -3.86
C THR A 28 17.42 -15.98 -2.59
N PHE A 29 16.69 -15.78 -1.49
CA PHE A 29 17.24 -15.84 -0.15
C PHE A 29 17.56 -17.29 0.23
N ASP A 30 18.58 -17.49 1.07
CA ASP A 30 18.89 -18.76 1.70
C ASP A 30 18.42 -18.75 3.15
N LEU A 31 17.26 -19.37 3.41
CA LEU A 31 16.65 -19.40 4.75
C LEU A 31 17.41 -20.25 5.78
N ASN A 32 18.52 -20.90 5.39
CA ASN A 32 19.47 -21.56 6.30
C ASN A 32 20.59 -20.61 6.76
N LYS A 33 20.77 -19.46 6.11
CA LYS A 33 21.72 -18.43 6.51
C LYS A 33 21.05 -17.43 7.43
N GLU A 34 21.68 -17.15 8.56
CA GLU A 34 21.13 -16.22 9.54
C GLU A 34 20.98 -14.80 8.98
N ASP A 35 21.92 -14.34 8.15
CA ASP A 35 21.85 -13.01 7.54
C ASP A 35 20.62 -12.82 6.64
N ASP A 36 20.35 -13.78 5.75
CA ASP A 36 19.16 -13.81 4.90
C ASP A 36 17.88 -13.90 5.73
N ARG A 37 17.88 -14.73 6.80
CA ARG A 37 16.76 -14.82 7.74
C ARG A 37 16.46 -13.47 8.39
N GLN A 38 17.49 -12.72 8.79
CA GLN A 38 17.31 -11.38 9.38
C GLN A 38 16.79 -10.37 8.35
N ILE A 39 17.19 -10.46 7.08
CA ILE A 39 16.65 -9.59 6.02
C ILE A 39 15.17 -9.90 5.77
N VAL A 40 14.82 -11.18 5.63
CA VAL A 40 13.42 -11.61 5.44
C VAL A 40 12.58 -11.23 6.66
N ARG A 41 13.11 -11.41 7.87
CA ARG A 41 12.48 -10.96 9.12
C ARG A 41 12.21 -9.46 9.11
N PHE A 42 13.17 -8.64 8.67
CA PHE A 42 12.99 -7.20 8.57
C PHE A 42 11.82 -6.87 7.63
N ILE A 43 11.83 -7.42 6.42
CA ILE A 43 10.80 -7.15 5.39
C ILE A 43 9.41 -7.55 5.91
N LEU A 44 9.28 -8.76 6.44
CA LEU A 44 8.02 -9.27 6.99
C LEU A 44 7.56 -8.46 8.22
N SER A 45 8.48 -7.90 9.00
CA SER A 45 8.13 -7.08 10.16
C SER A 45 7.56 -5.73 9.74
N GLN A 46 8.10 -5.16 8.66
CA GLN A 46 7.54 -3.93 8.09
C GLN A 46 6.15 -4.19 7.49
N ALA A 47 5.97 -5.32 6.80
CA ALA A 47 4.69 -5.75 6.28
C ALA A 47 3.65 -5.94 7.41
N LEU A 48 3.98 -6.72 8.44
CA LEU A 48 3.11 -6.94 9.60
C LEU A 48 2.70 -5.64 10.28
N TYR A 49 3.63 -4.69 10.44
CA TYR A 49 3.31 -3.37 10.96
C TYR A 49 2.36 -2.61 10.03
N GLY A 50 2.60 -2.67 8.71
CA GLY A 50 1.71 -2.16 7.67
C GLY A 50 0.28 -2.68 7.85
N GLU A 51 0.08 -3.99 7.88
CA GLU A 51 -1.25 -4.61 8.10
C GLU A 51 -1.88 -4.18 9.44
N ALA A 52 -1.09 -4.14 10.51
CA ALA A 52 -1.57 -3.71 11.82
C ALA A 52 -2.07 -2.26 11.80
N THR A 53 -1.42 -1.39 11.03
CA THR A 53 -1.92 -0.04 10.76
C THR A 53 -3.09 -0.05 9.76
N GLY A 54 -3.06 -0.91 8.74
CA GLY A 54 -4.11 -1.05 7.72
C GLY A 54 -5.50 -1.25 8.31
N VAL A 55 -5.63 -1.99 9.42
CA VAL A 55 -6.90 -2.17 10.17
C VAL A 55 -7.60 -0.86 10.54
N TYR A 56 -6.86 0.25 10.73
CA TYR A 56 -7.47 1.56 11.00
C TYR A 56 -8.25 2.13 9.80
N CYS A 57 -8.18 1.52 8.61
CA CYS A 57 -9.09 1.80 7.49
C CYS A 57 -10.57 1.68 7.91
N GLY A 58 -10.90 0.86 8.90
CA GLY A 58 -12.26 0.80 9.45
C GLY A 58 -12.79 2.14 9.98
N LYS A 59 -11.93 3.04 10.48
CA LYS A 59 -12.34 4.40 10.88
C LYS A 59 -12.81 5.25 9.70
N SER A 60 -12.33 4.95 8.50
CA SER A 60 -12.68 5.66 7.27
C SER A 60 -14.07 5.36 6.78
N LEU A 61 -14.73 4.33 7.32
CA LEU A 61 -16.16 4.12 7.14
C LEU A 61 -16.95 5.39 7.46
N TYR A 62 -16.59 6.12 8.53
CA TYR A 62 -17.26 7.36 8.92
C TYR A 62 -17.02 8.53 7.95
N ALA A 63 -15.95 8.49 7.17
CA ALA A 63 -15.59 9.53 6.21
C ALA A 63 -15.93 9.14 4.76
N ALA A 64 -16.49 7.94 4.53
CA ALA A 64 -16.80 7.43 3.21
C ALA A 64 -17.73 8.38 2.43
N GLY A 65 -17.34 8.68 1.19
CA GLY A 65 -18.06 9.62 0.32
C GLY A 65 -19.32 9.05 -0.33
N SER A 66 -19.54 7.74 -0.26
CA SER A 66 -20.65 7.01 -0.88
C SER A 66 -20.93 5.69 -0.18
N LEU A 67 -22.07 5.03 -0.48
CA LEU A 67 -22.31 3.65 -0.03
C LEU A 67 -21.31 2.66 -0.61
N GLU A 68 -20.82 2.90 -1.84
CA GLU A 68 -19.78 2.06 -2.45
C GLU A 68 -18.49 2.13 -1.63
N ALA A 69 -18.02 3.34 -1.31
CA ALA A 69 -16.84 3.54 -0.47
C ALA A 69 -17.01 2.92 0.92
N ALA A 70 -18.21 3.02 1.50
CA ALA A 70 -18.51 2.43 2.79
C ALA A 70 -18.43 0.89 2.78
N ARG A 71 -19.00 0.26 1.74
CA ARG A 71 -18.91 -1.20 1.54
C ARG A 71 -17.47 -1.63 1.32
N PHE A 72 -16.69 -0.85 0.57
CA PHE A 72 -15.27 -1.08 0.38
C PHE A 72 -14.53 -1.07 1.73
N TYR A 73 -14.66 -0.02 2.54
CA TYR A 73 -13.99 0.06 3.84
C TYR A 73 -14.39 -1.05 4.81
N LEU A 74 -15.65 -1.50 4.78
CA LEU A 74 -16.10 -2.63 5.58
C LEU A 74 -15.40 -3.94 5.16
N ARG A 75 -15.29 -4.18 3.84
CA ARG A 75 -14.57 -5.36 3.32
C ARG A 75 -13.08 -5.27 3.61
N GLN A 76 -12.44 -4.15 3.28
CA GLN A 76 -11.02 -3.95 3.51
C GLN A 76 -10.68 -4.14 4.99
N ALA A 77 -11.42 -3.53 5.92
CA ALA A 77 -11.13 -3.71 7.35
C ALA A 77 -11.15 -5.19 7.80
N LYS A 78 -12.01 -6.02 7.18
CA LYS A 78 -12.01 -7.47 7.40
C LYS A 78 -10.79 -8.15 6.76
N GLN A 79 -10.40 -7.75 5.55
CA GLN A 79 -9.22 -8.25 4.83
C GLN A 79 -7.93 -7.95 5.61
N GLU A 80 -7.73 -6.71 6.06
CA GLU A 80 -6.59 -6.27 6.87
C GLU A 80 -6.46 -7.06 8.19
N LEU A 81 -7.58 -7.36 8.86
CA LEU A 81 -7.59 -8.24 10.04
C LEU A 81 -7.14 -9.67 9.70
N ASN A 82 -7.53 -10.19 8.54
CA ASN A 82 -7.10 -11.51 8.08
C ASN A 82 -5.62 -11.49 7.66
N HIS A 83 -5.14 -10.39 7.05
CA HIS A 83 -3.73 -10.21 6.71
C HIS A 83 -2.87 -10.22 7.97
N LEU A 84 -3.27 -9.52 9.03
CA LEU A 84 -2.57 -9.54 10.31
C LEU A 84 -2.43 -10.97 10.85
N GLY A 85 -3.50 -11.76 10.82
CA GLY A 85 -3.47 -13.17 11.19
C GLY A 85 -2.55 -14.01 10.29
N THR A 86 -2.57 -13.73 8.99
CA THR A 86 -1.75 -14.38 7.97
C THR A 86 -0.26 -14.12 8.19
N PHE A 87 0.15 -12.87 8.40
CA PHE A 87 1.55 -12.54 8.68
C PHE A 87 2.00 -13.13 10.02
N ALA A 88 1.16 -13.11 11.06
CA ALA A 88 1.49 -13.79 12.32
C ALA A 88 1.72 -15.30 12.12
N GLU A 89 0.98 -15.95 11.24
CA GLU A 89 1.21 -17.35 10.88
C GLU A 89 2.51 -17.54 10.08
N ILE A 90 2.82 -16.65 9.13
CA ILE A 90 4.10 -16.69 8.38
C ILE A 90 5.29 -16.60 9.34
N PHE A 91 5.24 -15.71 10.34
CA PHE A 91 6.27 -15.61 11.38
C PHE A 91 6.44 -16.93 12.15
N ARG A 92 5.34 -17.58 12.54
CA ARG A 92 5.37 -18.89 13.22
C ARG A 92 5.97 -19.98 12.33
N ILE A 93 5.57 -20.04 11.06
CA ILE A 93 6.08 -21.02 10.09
C ILE A 93 7.60 -20.87 9.91
N LEU A 94 8.08 -19.63 9.77
CA LEU A 94 9.50 -19.35 9.59
C LEU A 94 10.32 -19.40 10.88
N GLU A 95 9.66 -19.57 12.02
CA GLU A 95 10.28 -19.52 13.36
C GLU A 95 11.01 -18.19 13.59
N LEU A 96 10.36 -17.09 13.20
CA LEU A 96 10.87 -15.73 13.33
C LEU A 96 10.06 -14.97 14.38
N THR A 97 10.71 -14.04 15.08
CA THR A 97 10.06 -13.09 15.99
C THR A 97 9.98 -11.73 15.30
N PRO A 98 8.80 -11.09 15.20
CA PRO A 98 8.71 -9.75 14.61
C PRO A 98 9.61 -8.73 15.32
N GLU A 99 10.10 -7.75 14.58
CA GLU A 99 10.85 -6.61 15.13
C GLU A 99 10.08 -5.29 14.98
N PRO A 100 10.44 -4.25 15.74
CA PRO A 100 9.79 -2.95 15.61
C PRO A 100 9.93 -2.37 14.21
N ALA A 101 8.88 -1.68 13.75
CA ALA A 101 8.91 -1.02 12.46
C ALA A 101 9.99 0.08 12.37
N HIS A 102 10.66 0.13 11.23
CA HIS A 102 11.62 1.17 10.89
C HIS A 102 10.94 2.54 10.86
N TRP A 103 11.64 3.60 11.30
CA TRP A 103 11.04 4.92 11.44
C TRP A 103 10.52 5.50 10.12
N VAL A 104 11.18 5.20 8.99
CA VAL A 104 10.69 5.59 7.65
C VAL A 104 9.35 4.94 7.36
N VAL A 105 9.20 3.65 7.70
CA VAL A 105 7.93 2.92 7.53
C VAL A 105 6.87 3.55 8.43
N LYS A 106 7.17 3.85 9.70
CA LYS A 106 6.24 4.56 10.59
C LYS A 106 5.79 5.91 10.04
N LEU A 107 6.70 6.66 9.41
CA LEU A 107 6.39 7.93 8.76
C LEU A 107 5.50 7.75 7.54
N LEU A 108 5.76 6.75 6.69
CA LEU A 108 5.01 6.50 5.46
C LEU A 108 3.63 5.85 5.72
N SER A 109 3.52 5.04 6.78
CA SER A 109 2.30 4.31 7.19
C SER A 109 1.42 5.10 8.17
N SER A 110 1.75 6.36 8.43
CA SER A 110 0.94 7.22 9.30
C SER A 110 -0.46 7.44 8.71
N HIS A 111 -1.50 7.22 9.48
CA HIS A 111 -2.86 7.45 8.98
C HIS A 111 -3.18 8.91 8.74
N ASN A 112 -3.95 9.15 7.69
CA ASN A 112 -4.49 10.44 7.36
C ASN A 112 -5.98 10.51 7.73
N ASN A 113 -6.34 11.48 8.57
CA ASN A 113 -7.74 11.74 8.91
C ASN A 113 -8.47 12.56 7.82
N TYR A 114 -7.74 13.06 6.82
CA TYR A 114 -8.32 13.74 5.67
C TYR A 114 -8.56 12.75 4.52
N TYR A 115 -9.83 12.50 4.22
CA TYR A 115 -10.27 11.45 3.29
C TYR A 115 -9.57 11.49 1.92
N PRO A 116 -9.48 12.63 1.20
CA PRO A 116 -8.78 12.67 -0.09
C PRO A 116 -7.32 12.24 -0.02
N LEU A 117 -6.64 12.67 1.04
CA LEU A 117 -5.23 12.35 1.21
C LEU A 117 -5.03 10.88 1.56
N LYS A 118 -5.92 10.33 2.39
CA LYS A 118 -5.94 8.90 2.67
C LYS A 118 -6.11 8.08 1.40
N VAL A 119 -7.13 8.38 0.60
CA VAL A 119 -7.43 7.64 -0.63
C VAL A 119 -6.23 7.60 -1.57
N MET A 120 -5.59 8.74 -1.78
CA MET A 120 -4.43 8.80 -2.67
C MET A 120 -3.18 8.15 -2.05
N MET A 121 -2.81 8.51 -0.82
CA MET A 121 -1.54 8.09 -0.22
C MET A 121 -1.54 6.65 0.28
N GLU A 122 -2.63 6.22 0.91
CA GLU A 122 -2.74 4.90 1.52
C GLU A 122 -3.19 3.90 0.44
N HIS A 123 -4.32 4.15 -0.23
CA HIS A 123 -4.90 3.15 -1.14
C HIS A 123 -4.28 3.17 -2.54
N ALA A 124 -4.29 4.31 -3.24
CA ALA A 124 -3.83 4.35 -4.62
C ALA A 124 -2.31 4.08 -4.73
N LEU A 125 -1.50 4.79 -3.94
CA LEU A 125 -0.04 4.72 -4.03
C LEU A 125 0.60 3.77 -3.00
N GLY A 126 0.16 3.83 -1.75
CA GLY A 126 0.75 3.11 -0.62
C GLY A 126 0.65 1.60 -0.75
N GLU A 127 -0.56 1.08 -0.85
CA GLU A 127 -0.83 -0.34 -1.11
C GLU A 127 -0.21 -0.81 -2.42
N GLY A 128 -0.11 0.06 -3.43
CA GLY A 128 0.58 -0.24 -4.68
C GLY A 128 2.08 -0.54 -4.47
N MET A 129 2.77 0.25 -3.64
CA MET A 129 4.17 -0.02 -3.29
C MET A 129 4.31 -1.28 -2.41
N VAL A 130 3.37 -1.53 -1.50
CA VAL A 130 3.36 -2.76 -0.68
C VAL A 130 3.15 -4.00 -1.55
N LEU A 131 2.24 -3.90 -2.52
CA LEU A 131 2.00 -4.93 -3.52
C LEU A 131 3.26 -5.22 -4.33
N ASP A 132 4.03 -4.21 -4.73
CA ASP A 132 5.33 -4.42 -5.40
C ASP A 132 6.28 -5.25 -4.50
N ILE A 133 6.32 -5.00 -3.17
CA ILE A 133 7.12 -5.81 -2.24
C ILE A 133 6.63 -7.26 -2.18
N PHE A 134 5.32 -7.49 -2.09
CA PHE A 134 4.82 -8.86 -1.96
C PHE A 134 4.93 -9.63 -3.26
N LYS A 135 4.46 -9.02 -4.36
CA LYS A 135 4.34 -9.64 -5.67
C LYS A 135 5.70 -9.77 -6.35
N ASP A 136 6.49 -8.70 -6.38
CA ASP A 136 7.75 -8.68 -7.12
C ASP A 136 8.90 -9.22 -6.27
N LEU A 137 9.03 -8.79 -5.02
CA LEU A 137 10.13 -9.25 -4.16
C LEU A 137 9.82 -10.62 -3.53
N LEU A 138 8.87 -10.71 -2.59
CA LEU A 138 8.74 -11.92 -1.75
C LEU A 138 8.31 -13.18 -2.52
N LEU A 139 7.38 -13.07 -3.47
CA LEU A 139 6.93 -14.23 -4.26
C LEU A 139 8.03 -14.80 -5.16
N GLN A 140 8.98 -13.97 -5.61
CA GLN A 140 10.10 -14.42 -6.44
C GLN A 140 11.26 -14.94 -5.60
N THR A 141 11.64 -14.20 -4.55
CA THR A 141 12.94 -14.42 -3.89
C THR A 141 12.87 -15.34 -2.68
N LEU A 142 11.68 -15.68 -2.17
CA LEU A 142 11.58 -16.77 -1.19
C LEU A 142 11.89 -18.12 -1.87
N PRO A 143 12.77 -18.95 -1.30
CA PRO A 143 13.29 -20.14 -1.97
C PRO A 143 12.26 -21.28 -1.99
N ASP A 144 11.86 -21.74 -3.17
CA ASP A 144 10.93 -22.89 -3.28
C ASP A 144 11.54 -24.22 -2.82
N SER A 145 12.87 -24.25 -2.61
CA SER A 145 13.59 -25.39 -2.02
C SER A 145 13.33 -25.55 -0.52
N ASP A 146 12.89 -24.50 0.18
CA ASP A 146 12.50 -24.60 1.59
C ASP A 146 11.06 -25.15 1.69
N PRO A 147 10.83 -26.27 2.40
CA PRO A 147 9.52 -26.93 2.44
C PRO A 147 8.40 -26.07 3.05
N ARG A 148 8.75 -25.00 3.78
CA ARG A 148 7.80 -24.07 4.41
C ARG A 148 7.29 -23.00 3.43
N VAL A 149 8.11 -22.64 2.44
CA VAL A 149 7.87 -21.51 1.53
C VAL A 149 6.65 -21.68 0.62
N PRO A 150 6.33 -22.86 0.05
CA PRO A 150 5.14 -23.01 -0.79
C PRO A 150 3.84 -22.57 -0.11
N LEU A 151 3.68 -22.87 1.18
CA LEU A 151 2.52 -22.45 1.96
C LEU A 151 2.50 -20.93 2.17
N ILE A 152 3.66 -20.32 2.44
CA ILE A 152 3.82 -18.88 2.60
C ILE A 152 3.46 -18.15 1.30
N LYS A 153 4.02 -18.58 0.15
CA LYS A 153 3.70 -18.01 -1.16
C LYS A 153 2.22 -18.15 -1.50
N LYS A 154 1.57 -19.27 -1.13
CA LYS A 154 0.11 -19.42 -1.30
C LYS A 154 -0.67 -18.35 -0.53
N LYS A 155 -0.28 -18.06 0.72
CA LYS A 155 -0.89 -17.02 1.55
C LYS A 155 -0.63 -15.62 0.99
N LEU A 156 0.62 -15.32 0.64
CA LEU A 156 0.99 -14.03 0.03
C LEU A 156 0.23 -13.77 -1.28
N ARG A 157 -0.03 -14.77 -2.11
CA ARG A 157 -0.85 -14.60 -3.32
C ARG A 157 -2.30 -14.23 -3.02
N ILE A 158 -2.85 -14.62 -1.87
CA ILE A 158 -4.20 -14.17 -1.45
C ILE A 158 -4.12 -12.68 -1.11
N VAL A 159 -3.20 -12.31 -0.21
CA VAL A 159 -2.94 -10.92 0.17
C VAL A 159 -2.75 -10.04 -1.06
N CYS A 160 -1.88 -10.43 -2.00
CA CYS A 160 -1.61 -9.65 -3.21
C CYS A 160 -2.86 -9.41 -4.07
N ARG A 161 -3.80 -10.37 -4.15
CA ARG A 161 -5.04 -10.17 -4.90
C ARG A 161 -5.98 -9.20 -4.21
N GLU A 162 -6.04 -9.26 -2.89
CA GLU A 162 -6.83 -8.33 -2.08
C GLU A 162 -6.25 -6.91 -2.19
N GLU A 163 -4.92 -6.75 -2.07
CA GLU A 163 -4.25 -5.46 -2.29
C GLU A 163 -4.45 -4.91 -3.70
N GLN A 164 -4.52 -5.77 -4.73
CA GLN A 164 -4.85 -5.32 -6.09
C GLN A 164 -6.23 -4.67 -6.19
N GLU A 165 -7.22 -5.21 -5.47
CA GLU A 165 -8.56 -4.62 -5.40
C GLU A 165 -8.54 -3.30 -4.63
N HIS A 166 -7.76 -3.22 -3.55
CA HIS A 166 -7.63 -2.00 -2.76
C HIS A 166 -7.00 -0.86 -3.58
N VAL A 167 -5.91 -1.16 -4.30
CA VAL A 167 -5.25 -0.21 -5.22
C VAL A 167 -6.21 0.23 -6.32
N ALA A 168 -6.91 -0.71 -6.99
CA ALA A 168 -7.83 -0.38 -8.07
C ALA A 168 -8.97 0.55 -7.59
N TRP A 169 -9.49 0.30 -6.39
CA TRP A 169 -10.48 1.18 -5.77
C TRP A 169 -9.88 2.55 -5.43
N GLY A 170 -8.69 2.58 -4.82
CA GLY A 170 -7.97 3.80 -4.47
C GLY A 170 -7.69 4.68 -5.68
N GLU A 171 -7.30 4.09 -6.81
CA GLU A 171 -7.10 4.78 -8.08
C GLU A 171 -8.39 5.40 -8.62
N LYS A 172 -9.48 4.60 -8.66
CA LYS A 172 -10.80 5.07 -9.09
C LYS A 172 -11.25 6.27 -8.25
N GLU A 173 -11.18 6.14 -6.93
CA GLU A 173 -11.64 7.16 -6.00
C GLU A 173 -10.74 8.41 -6.04
N THR A 174 -9.43 8.24 -6.21
CA THR A 174 -8.49 9.35 -6.40
C THR A 174 -8.85 10.17 -7.65
N LYS A 175 -9.17 9.51 -8.78
CA LYS A 175 -9.57 10.22 -10.01
C LYS A 175 -10.83 11.04 -9.79
N ARG A 176 -11.88 10.44 -9.21
CA ARG A 176 -13.13 11.14 -8.84
C ARG A 176 -12.85 12.36 -7.97
N ILE A 177 -12.02 12.19 -6.95
CA ILE A 177 -11.63 13.27 -6.02
C ILE A 177 -10.90 14.41 -6.73
N LEU A 178 -10.05 14.12 -7.71
CA LEU A 178 -9.33 15.14 -8.47
C LEU A 178 -10.21 15.84 -9.52
N GLU A 179 -11.29 15.21 -9.96
CA GLU A 179 -12.34 15.86 -10.76
C GLU A 179 -13.14 16.86 -9.90
N GLU A 180 -13.50 16.48 -8.68
CA GLU A 180 -14.25 17.33 -7.73
C GLU A 180 -13.38 18.42 -7.10
N MET A 181 -12.12 18.11 -6.82
CA MET A 181 -11.15 19.01 -6.18
C MET A 181 -9.84 19.14 -6.98
N PRO A 182 -9.87 19.76 -8.19
CA PRO A 182 -8.70 19.94 -9.05
C PRO A 182 -7.48 20.58 -8.39
N HIS A 183 -7.70 21.43 -7.38
CA HIS A 183 -6.65 22.12 -6.64
C HIS A 183 -5.75 21.16 -5.84
N LEU A 184 -6.18 19.92 -5.58
CA LEU A 184 -5.39 18.91 -4.86
C LEU A 184 -4.27 18.29 -5.72
N ARG A 185 -4.27 18.46 -7.05
CA ARG A 185 -3.23 17.91 -7.93
C ARG A 185 -1.81 18.34 -7.53
N THR A 186 -1.63 19.62 -7.22
CA THR A 186 -0.32 20.17 -6.86
C THR A 186 0.21 19.64 -5.51
N PRO A 187 -0.54 19.70 -4.39
CA PRO A 187 -0.07 19.10 -3.14
C PRO A 187 0.09 17.58 -3.24
N PHE A 188 -0.75 16.88 -3.99
CA PHE A 188 -0.61 15.43 -4.20
C PHE A 188 0.67 15.10 -4.96
N TYR A 189 0.99 15.85 -6.02
CA TYR A 189 2.26 15.73 -6.72
C TYR A 189 3.45 16.00 -5.80
N GLY A 190 3.35 17.01 -4.95
CA GLY A 190 4.34 17.32 -3.94
C GLY A 190 4.60 16.17 -2.97
N LEU A 191 3.54 15.52 -2.48
CA LEU A 191 3.66 14.37 -1.58
C LEU A 191 4.24 13.14 -2.28
N LEU A 192 3.84 12.86 -3.53
CA LEU A 192 4.45 11.79 -4.33
C LEU A 192 5.96 12.04 -4.51
N GLU A 193 6.36 13.26 -4.87
CA GLU A 193 7.77 13.64 -4.99
C GLU A 193 8.53 13.51 -3.67
N PHE A 194 7.89 13.85 -2.54
CA PHE A 194 8.47 13.68 -1.21
C PHE A 194 8.63 12.21 -0.84
N GLN A 195 7.60 11.37 -1.04
CA GLN A 195 7.68 9.92 -0.80
C GLN A 195 8.82 9.29 -1.59
N MET A 196 8.95 9.64 -2.87
CA MET A 196 10.03 9.11 -3.72
C MET A 196 11.40 9.65 -3.33
N ALA A 197 11.48 10.84 -2.73
CA ALA A 197 12.74 11.38 -2.23
C ALA A 197 13.23 10.66 -0.95
N VAL A 198 12.34 10.03 -0.17
CA VAL A 198 12.72 9.29 1.03
C VAL A 198 13.10 7.83 0.78
N VAL A 199 12.74 7.27 -0.38
CA VAL A 199 13.05 5.86 -0.75
C VAL A 199 14.55 5.52 -0.67
N PRO A 200 15.50 6.35 -1.16
CA PRO A 200 16.93 6.05 -1.04
C PRO A 200 17.47 5.97 0.39
N PHE A 201 16.74 6.47 1.39
CA PHE A 201 17.16 6.34 2.79
C PHE A 201 16.91 4.93 3.34
N ILE A 202 16.01 4.16 2.71
CA ILE A 202 15.74 2.76 3.06
C ILE A 202 16.91 1.87 2.62
N THR A 203 17.51 2.11 1.45
CA THR A 203 18.64 1.32 0.93
C THR A 203 19.91 1.47 1.74
N ARG A 204 20.08 2.61 2.43
CA ARG A 204 21.25 2.85 3.27
C ARG A 204 21.37 1.81 4.39
N ALA A 205 20.26 1.26 4.88
CA ALA A 205 20.26 0.19 5.89
C ALA A 205 20.85 -1.13 5.36
N PHE A 206 20.86 -1.33 4.04
CA PHE A 206 21.33 -2.55 3.39
C PHE A 206 22.61 -2.36 2.58
N LYS A 207 23.12 -1.13 2.48
CA LYS A 207 24.23 -0.78 1.58
C LYS A 207 25.52 -1.57 1.83
N GLU A 208 25.81 -1.93 3.08
CA GLU A 208 26.99 -2.73 3.42
C GLU A 208 26.79 -4.23 3.12
N ARG A 209 25.53 -4.66 2.96
CA ARG A 209 25.13 -6.05 2.73
C ARG A 209 24.79 -6.36 1.26
N THR A 210 24.81 -5.35 0.38
CA THR A 210 24.40 -5.53 -1.02
C THR A 210 25.45 -6.23 -1.87
N GLN A 211 26.74 -6.04 -1.59
CA GLN A 211 27.80 -6.55 -2.46
C GLN A 211 27.87 -8.09 -2.41
N GLY A 212 27.63 -8.75 -3.54
CA GLY A 212 27.71 -10.21 -3.67
C GLY A 212 26.48 -10.98 -3.14
N HIS A 213 25.46 -10.28 -2.62
CA HIS A 213 24.26 -10.94 -2.12
C HIS A 213 23.23 -11.12 -3.25
N PRO A 214 22.79 -12.36 -3.57
CA PRO A 214 21.95 -12.64 -4.74
C PRO A 214 20.72 -11.74 -4.90
N VAL A 215 19.95 -11.55 -3.81
CA VAL A 215 18.75 -10.69 -3.85
C VAL A 215 19.06 -9.20 -3.68
N LEU A 216 19.95 -8.82 -2.76
CA LEU A 216 20.20 -7.41 -2.44
C LEU A 216 20.95 -6.65 -3.53
N GLU A 217 21.66 -7.32 -4.44
CA GLU A 217 22.21 -6.69 -5.65
C GLU A 217 21.11 -6.08 -6.54
N HIS A 218 19.89 -6.60 -6.47
CA HIS A 218 18.73 -6.07 -7.19
C HIS A 218 18.03 -4.92 -6.46
N LEU A 219 18.41 -4.58 -5.22
CA LEU A 219 17.65 -3.63 -4.40
C LEU A 219 17.56 -2.24 -5.04
N GLU A 220 18.67 -1.70 -5.54
CA GLU A 220 18.67 -0.38 -6.18
C GLU A 220 17.89 -0.38 -7.50
N PRO A 221 18.13 -1.30 -8.46
CA PRO A 221 17.30 -1.42 -9.65
C PRO A 221 15.80 -1.63 -9.37
N PHE A 222 15.47 -2.45 -8.37
CA PHE A 222 14.09 -2.70 -7.97
C PHE A 222 13.40 -1.44 -7.45
N LEU A 223 14.09 -0.63 -6.64
CA LEU A 223 13.51 0.62 -6.14
C LEU A 223 13.36 1.69 -7.23
N GLU A 224 14.26 1.73 -8.21
CA GLU A 224 14.07 2.58 -9.39
C GLU A 224 12.89 2.09 -10.25
N PHE A 225 12.67 0.78 -10.35
CA PHE A 225 11.45 0.22 -10.95
C PHE A 225 10.19 0.68 -10.19
N VAL A 226 10.13 0.51 -8.87
CA VAL A 226 8.99 0.94 -8.05
C VAL A 226 8.74 2.45 -8.23
N ARG A 227 9.81 3.24 -8.20
CA ARG A 227 9.74 4.68 -8.43
C ARG A 227 9.13 5.00 -9.80
N ALA A 228 9.65 4.41 -10.88
CA ALA A 228 9.14 4.62 -12.23
C ALA A 228 7.65 4.25 -12.33
N ARG A 229 7.25 3.10 -11.78
CA ARG A 229 5.86 2.65 -11.72
C ARG A 229 4.96 3.64 -10.96
N VAL A 230 5.38 4.12 -9.79
CA VAL A 230 4.64 5.13 -9.00
C VAL A 230 4.45 6.42 -9.81
N PHE A 231 5.48 6.88 -10.54
CA PHE A 231 5.36 8.06 -11.39
C PHE A 231 4.40 7.84 -12.56
N GLU A 232 4.43 6.69 -13.23
CA GLU A 232 3.49 6.36 -14.30
C GLU A 232 2.06 6.24 -13.77
N GLN A 233 1.86 5.61 -12.62
CA GLN A 233 0.57 5.58 -11.92
C GLN A 233 0.10 7.00 -11.59
N GLY A 234 0.99 7.85 -11.06
CA GLY A 234 0.70 9.25 -10.78
C GLY A 234 0.30 10.06 -12.03
N LYS A 235 0.87 9.75 -13.20
CA LYS A 235 0.43 10.35 -14.48
C LYS A 235 -0.96 9.86 -14.85
N ALA A 236 -1.22 8.56 -14.77
CA ALA A 236 -2.52 7.96 -15.07
C ALA A 236 -3.65 8.48 -14.15
N LEU A 237 -3.29 8.88 -12.92
CA LEU A 237 -4.21 9.52 -11.97
C LEU A 237 -4.40 11.02 -12.21
N GLY A 238 -3.61 11.66 -13.08
CA GLY A 238 -3.62 13.11 -13.29
C GLY A 238 -2.99 13.92 -12.15
N ILE A 239 -2.12 13.28 -11.35
CA ILE A 239 -1.35 13.92 -10.28
C ILE A 239 -0.03 14.46 -10.84
N VAL A 240 0.70 13.63 -11.57
CA VAL A 240 1.99 13.99 -12.16
C VAL A 240 1.73 14.84 -13.42
N PRO A 241 2.29 16.05 -13.51
CA PRO A 241 2.10 16.90 -14.68
C PRO A 241 2.84 16.33 -15.92
N GLU A 242 2.31 16.60 -17.11
CA GLU A 242 2.94 16.18 -18.38
C GLU A 242 4.39 16.64 -18.50
N GLN A 243 4.64 17.90 -18.11
CA GLN A 243 5.98 18.43 -17.94
C GLN A 243 6.31 18.54 -16.46
N ARG A 244 7.38 17.86 -16.06
CA ARG A 244 7.87 17.91 -14.68
C ARG A 244 8.15 19.35 -14.26
N PHE A 245 7.74 19.70 -13.04
CA PHE A 245 7.98 21.03 -12.52
C PHE A 245 9.48 21.31 -12.39
N GLY A 246 9.89 22.52 -12.76
CA GLY A 246 11.21 23.03 -12.43
C GLY A 246 11.41 23.08 -10.91
N PHE A 247 12.67 23.15 -10.47
CA PHE A 247 13.06 22.99 -9.07
C PHE A 247 12.21 23.83 -8.08
N GLY A 248 12.05 25.14 -8.33
CA GLY A 248 11.30 26.01 -7.42
C GLY A 248 9.83 25.60 -7.28
N LYS A 249 9.13 25.34 -8.40
CA LYS A 249 7.73 24.92 -8.38
C LYS A 249 7.57 23.52 -7.75
N ARG A 250 8.54 22.64 -7.92
CA ARG A 250 8.59 21.33 -7.25
C ARG A 250 8.72 21.48 -5.73
N GLN A 251 9.61 22.35 -5.23
CA GLN A 251 9.74 22.59 -3.79
C GLN A 251 8.47 23.20 -3.19
N LEU A 252 7.82 24.12 -3.91
CA LEU A 252 6.53 24.67 -3.50
C LEU A 252 5.42 23.60 -3.46
N ALA A 253 5.41 22.69 -4.44
CA ALA A 253 4.47 21.56 -4.44
C ALA A 253 4.70 20.65 -3.23
N ILE A 254 5.95 20.29 -2.94
CA ILE A 254 6.34 19.49 -1.77
C ILE A 254 5.90 20.20 -0.48
N ALA A 255 6.21 21.49 -0.32
CA ALA A 255 5.82 22.26 0.85
C ALA A 255 4.29 22.34 1.02
N SER A 256 3.56 22.56 -0.08
CA SER A 256 2.10 22.53 -0.13
C SER A 256 1.54 21.16 0.31
N GLY A 257 2.12 20.09 -0.21
CA GLY A 257 1.80 18.71 0.15
C GLY A 257 2.02 18.42 1.63
N LEU A 258 3.20 18.76 2.16
CA LEU A 258 3.55 18.58 3.57
C LEU A 258 2.65 19.42 4.49
N ALA A 259 2.28 20.65 4.09
CA ALA A 259 1.33 21.46 4.84
C ALA A 259 -0.08 20.85 4.85
N LEU A 260 -0.53 20.30 3.71
CA LEU A 260 -1.80 19.56 3.63
C LEU A 260 -1.77 18.32 4.53
N TYR A 261 -0.68 17.56 4.49
CA TYR A 261 -0.47 16.39 5.34
C TYR A 261 -0.42 16.78 6.82
N GLY A 262 0.33 17.82 7.21
CA GLY A 262 0.34 18.30 8.59
C GLY A 262 -1.05 18.71 9.08
N ARG A 263 -1.82 19.40 8.24
CA ARG A 263 -3.22 19.74 8.53
C ARG A 263 -4.12 18.50 8.61
N SER A 264 -3.88 17.48 7.78
CA SER A 264 -4.69 16.26 7.77
C SER A 264 -4.64 15.51 9.10
N GLN A 265 -3.50 15.56 9.79
CA GLN A 265 -3.32 14.88 11.09
C GLN A 265 -4.27 15.43 12.17
N PHE A 266 -4.64 16.71 12.07
CA PHE A 266 -5.58 17.37 12.98
C PHE A 266 -7.03 17.38 12.48
N ALA A 267 -7.30 16.83 11.28
CA ALA A 267 -8.64 16.77 10.76
C ALA A 267 -9.52 15.85 11.63
N ARG A 268 -10.73 16.31 11.98
CA ARG A 268 -11.73 15.48 12.63
C ARG A 268 -12.58 14.81 11.56
N SER A 269 -12.78 13.50 11.67
CA SER A 269 -13.76 12.80 10.85
C SER A 269 -15.16 13.28 11.22
N THR A 270 -15.83 13.98 10.31
CA THR A 270 -17.24 14.33 10.45
C THR A 270 -18.06 13.40 9.59
N SER A 271 -18.89 12.58 10.23
CA SER A 271 -19.77 11.66 9.49
C SER A 271 -20.82 12.43 8.70
N LYS A 272 -20.89 12.16 7.39
CA LYS A 272 -22.00 12.59 6.53
C LYS A 272 -22.88 11.41 6.11
N LEU A 273 -22.69 10.25 6.74
CA LEU A 273 -23.21 8.98 6.27
C LEU A 273 -24.73 8.98 6.17
N GLU A 274 -25.43 9.48 7.19
CA GLU A 274 -26.90 9.55 7.19
C GLU A 274 -27.44 10.28 5.95
N LYS A 275 -26.90 11.46 5.63
CA LYS A 275 -27.38 12.28 4.51
C LYS A 275 -27.04 11.69 3.14
N ILE A 276 -25.84 11.14 3.00
CA ILE A 276 -25.38 10.54 1.74
C ILE A 276 -26.17 9.25 1.47
N TYR A 277 -26.33 8.41 2.49
CA TYR A 277 -26.96 7.10 2.33
C TYR A 277 -28.45 7.21 2.08
N LEU A 278 -29.16 8.06 2.82
CA LEU A 278 -30.59 8.27 2.58
C LEU A 278 -30.81 8.77 1.15
N LYS A 279 -30.00 9.74 0.69
CA LYS A 279 -30.07 10.25 -0.67
C LYS A 279 -29.78 9.16 -1.73
N GLU A 280 -28.73 8.37 -1.57
CA GLU A 280 -28.39 7.29 -2.51
C GLU A 280 -29.44 6.16 -2.54
N LEU A 281 -30.13 5.94 -1.43
CA LEU A 281 -31.25 5.00 -1.33
C LEU A 281 -32.59 5.58 -1.83
N GLY A 282 -32.61 6.84 -2.28
CA GLY A 282 -33.79 7.49 -2.85
C GLY A 282 -34.73 8.13 -1.81
N PHE A 283 -34.30 8.28 -0.56
CA PHE A 283 -35.04 8.98 0.49
C PHE A 283 -34.61 10.47 0.55
N GLN A 284 -35.58 11.37 0.71
CA GLN A 284 -35.37 12.81 0.89
C GLN A 284 -35.46 13.21 2.35
#